data_AF-A0A1V3WFP2-F1
#
_entry.id   AF-A0A1V3WFP2-F1
#
_cell.length_a   1.000
_cell.length_b   1.000
_cell.length_c   1.000
_cell.angle_alpha   90.00
_cell.angle_beta   90.00
_cell.angle_gamma   90.00
#
_symmetry.space_group_name_H-M   'P 1'
#
loop_
_entity.id
_entity.type
_entity.pdbx_description
1 polymer ?
#
loop_
_entity_poly.entity_id
_entity_poly.type
_entity_poly.pdbx_seq_one_letter_code
_entity_poly.pdbx_strand_id
1 'polypeptide(L)' 'MVTPDRIAQPWGTRTPYGAGQDWPQRIDQYLADGLNPESVDQWVQSAAVLHSNGDGLDIAVKQGRIVGVRAAPSTG' A
#
# COMPACT_ATOMS: atom_id res chain seq x y z
N MET A 1 -0.26 -16.70 -20.26
CA MET A 1 -1.15 -16.88 -19.10
C MET A 1 -2.51 -16.31 -19.48
N VAL A 2 -3.58 -17.10 -19.38
CA VAL A 2 -4.94 -16.63 -19.71
C VAL A 2 -5.43 -15.73 -18.57
N THR A 3 -5.83 -14.51 -18.89
CA THR A 3 -6.40 -13.58 -17.91
C THR A 3 -7.81 -14.05 -17.55
N PRO A 4 -8.14 -14.28 -16.27
CA PRO A 4 -9.48 -14.74 -15.87
C PRO A 4 -10.54 -13.69 -16.20
N ASP A 5 -11.72 -14.17 -16.61
CA ASP A 5 -12.90 -13.34 -16.89
C ASP A 5 -13.35 -12.65 -15.59
N ARG A 6 -13.13 -11.33 -15.51
CA ARG A 6 -13.40 -10.54 -14.30
C ARG A 6 -14.88 -10.19 -14.11
N ILE A 7 -15.73 -10.46 -15.11
CA ILE A 7 -17.19 -10.35 -14.98
C ILE A 7 -17.74 -11.64 -14.38
N ALA A 8 -17.32 -12.79 -14.89
CA ALA A 8 -17.78 -14.10 -14.41
C ALA A 8 -17.08 -14.55 -13.10
N GLN A 9 -15.83 -14.14 -12.88
CA GLN A 9 -15.02 -14.48 -11.70
C GLN A 9 -14.42 -13.24 -11.04
N PRO A 10 -15.25 -12.32 -10.51
CA PRO A 10 -14.78 -11.03 -9.97
C PRO A 10 -13.78 -11.17 -8.83
N TRP A 11 -13.82 -12.28 -8.09
CA TRP A 11 -12.98 -12.54 -6.92
C TRP A 11 -11.81 -13.48 -7.19
N GLY A 12 -11.75 -14.12 -8.37
CA GLY A 12 -10.78 -15.16 -8.67
C GLY A 12 -10.83 -16.37 -7.71
N THR A 13 -9.73 -17.11 -7.63
CA THR A 13 -9.59 -18.27 -6.75
C THR A 13 -9.52 -17.84 -5.29
N ARG A 14 -10.25 -18.53 -4.40
CA ARG A 14 -10.17 -18.27 -2.96
C ARG A 14 -8.77 -18.62 -2.42
N THR A 15 -8.18 -17.71 -1.67
CA THR A 15 -6.91 -17.90 -0.96
C THR A 15 -7.13 -17.73 0.55
N PRO A 16 -7.85 -18.66 1.23
CA PRO A 16 -8.10 -18.55 2.65
C PRO A 16 -6.82 -18.86 3.44
N TYR A 17 -6.60 -18.10 4.52
CA TYR A 17 -5.63 -18.48 5.55
C TYR A 17 -6.28 -19.49 6.49
N GLY A 18 -5.52 -20.51 6.90
CA GLY A 18 -6.00 -21.54 7.82
C GLY A 18 -6.34 -20.96 9.21
N ALA A 19 -7.20 -21.64 9.95
CA ALA A 19 -7.44 -21.29 11.35
C ALA A 19 -6.13 -21.38 12.14
N GLY A 20 -5.75 -20.29 12.81
CA GLY A 20 -4.48 -20.19 13.53
C GLY A 20 -3.25 -19.91 12.65
N GLN A 21 -3.41 -19.75 11.34
CA GLN A 21 -2.35 -19.25 10.49
C GLN A 21 -2.18 -17.75 10.73
N ASP A 22 -0.93 -17.31 10.87
CA ASP A 22 -0.63 -15.89 10.94
C ASP A 22 -1.05 -15.20 9.64
N TRP A 23 -1.68 -14.05 9.81
CA TRP A 23 -1.87 -13.13 8.69
C TRP A 23 -0.50 -12.67 8.21
N PRO A 24 -0.32 -12.45 6.88
CA PRO A 24 0.90 -11.83 6.40
C PRO A 24 1.12 -10.50 7.11
N GLN A 25 2.38 -10.23 7.44
CA GLN A 25 2.74 -8.93 7.97
C GLN A 25 2.32 -7.86 6.96
N ARG A 26 1.48 -6.91 7.41
CA ARG A 26 1.16 -5.75 6.60
C ARG A 26 2.42 -4.90 6.49
N ILE A 27 2.96 -4.81 5.28
CA ILE A 27 3.98 -3.82 4.97
C ILE A 27 3.20 -2.58 4.55
N ASP A 28 3.01 -1.66 5.48
CA ASP A 28 2.31 -0.40 5.22
C ASP A 28 3.26 0.58 4.53
N GLN A 29 3.89 0.13 3.44
CA GLN A 29 4.78 0.91 2.59
C GLN A 29 4.83 0.30 1.18
N TYR A 30 4.82 1.19 0.19
CA TYR A 30 5.14 0.86 -1.19
C TYR A 30 6.06 1.94 -1.76
N LEU A 31 7.07 1.53 -2.52
CA LEU A 31 7.95 2.39 -3.29
C LEU A 31 8.02 1.87 -4.73
N ALA A 32 8.23 2.77 -5.68
CA ALA A 32 8.50 2.41 -7.06
C ALA A 32 9.76 1.54 -7.17
N ASP A 33 9.81 0.69 -8.20
CA ASP A 33 10.88 -0.29 -8.37
C ASP A 33 12.27 0.34 -8.34
N GLY A 34 13.20 -0.33 -7.63
CA GLY A 34 14.58 0.13 -7.48
C GLY A 34 14.80 1.24 -6.46
N LEU A 35 13.75 1.66 -5.73
CA LEU A 35 13.86 2.61 -4.64
C LEU A 35 13.81 1.91 -3.27
N ASN A 36 14.58 2.46 -2.34
CA ASN A 36 14.51 2.14 -0.92
C ASN A 36 14.15 3.39 -0.11
N PRO A 37 13.76 3.25 1.17
CA PRO A 37 13.36 4.38 2.01
C PRO A 37 14.46 5.46 2.15
N GLU A 38 15.73 5.07 2.14
CA GLU A 38 16.86 6.00 2.24
C GLU A 38 17.05 6.86 0.98
N SER A 39 16.51 6.41 -0.15
CA SER A 39 16.61 7.09 -1.45
C SER A 39 15.49 8.09 -1.73
N VAL A 40 14.57 8.27 -0.79
CA VAL A 40 13.46 9.24 -0.84
C VAL A 40 13.97 10.61 -0.39
N ASP A 41 13.65 11.67 -1.16
CA ASP A 41 14.10 13.02 -0.82
C ASP A 41 13.31 13.58 0.37
N GLN A 42 11.99 13.31 0.41
CA GLN A 42 11.10 13.77 1.47
C GLN A 42 9.86 12.88 1.61
N TRP A 43 9.38 12.75 2.85
CA TRP A 43 8.08 12.15 3.18
C TRP A 43 7.10 13.28 3.52
N VAL A 44 6.01 13.39 2.77
CA VAL A 44 5.00 14.45 2.94
C VAL A 44 3.76 13.86 3.59
N GLN A 45 3.41 14.35 4.78
CA GLN A 45 2.20 13.92 5.49
C GLN A 45 0.94 14.27 4.69
N SER A 46 0.02 13.32 4.59
CA SER A 46 -1.22 13.44 3.81
C SER A 46 -2.34 12.56 4.40
N ALA A 47 -3.48 12.50 3.72
CA ALA A 47 -4.62 11.68 4.11
C ALA A 47 -5.34 11.11 2.87
N ALA A 48 -5.83 9.87 2.98
CA ALA A 48 -6.66 9.25 1.95
C ALA A 48 -8.09 9.78 2.02
N VAL A 49 -8.60 10.35 0.92
CA VAL A 49 -9.95 10.95 0.88
C VAL A 49 -11.05 9.99 0.38
N LEU A 50 -10.69 8.75 0.04
CA LEU A 50 -11.59 7.77 -0.57
C LEU A 50 -12.49 7.04 0.44
N HIS A 51 -12.29 7.27 1.74
CA HIS A 51 -13.18 6.81 2.81
C HIS A 51 -13.40 7.96 3.80
N SER A 52 -14.53 7.92 4.51
CA SER A 52 -15.05 9.03 5.32
C SER A 52 -14.20 9.40 6.54
N ASN A 53 -13.21 8.58 6.90
CA ASN A 53 -12.48 8.72 8.16
C ASN A 53 -11.08 9.33 7.99
N GLY A 54 -10.60 9.49 6.74
CA GLY A 54 -9.29 10.07 6.46
C GLY A 54 -8.13 9.30 7.08
N ASP A 55 -7.66 8.24 6.42
CA ASP A 55 -6.50 7.48 6.87
C ASP A 55 -5.25 8.33 6.67
N GLY A 56 -4.52 8.60 7.75
CA GLY A 56 -3.24 9.30 7.68
C GLY A 56 -2.18 8.45 6.98
N LEU A 57 -1.47 9.06 6.02
CA LEU A 57 -0.34 8.43 5.33
C LEU A 57 0.77 9.44 5.03
N ASP A 58 1.98 8.96 4.78
CA ASP A 58 3.04 9.77 4.19
C ASP A 58 3.23 9.43 2.71
N ILE A 59 3.43 10.45 1.88
CA ILE A 59 3.73 10.33 0.46
C ILE A 59 5.24 10.47 0.25
N ALA A 60 5.87 9.49 -0.41
CA ALA A 60 7.27 9.57 -0.79
C ALA A 60 7.43 10.46 -2.03
N VAL A 61 8.31 11.46 -1.96
CA VAL A 61 8.66 12.31 -3.09
C VAL A 61 10.15 12.19 -3.41
N LYS A 62 10.46 12.00 -4.70
CA LYS A 62 11.82 12.01 -5.24
C LYS A 62 11.85 12.81 -6.55
N GLN A 63 12.77 13.76 -6.66
CA GLN A 63 12.91 14.63 -7.83
C GLN A 63 11.58 15.30 -8.23
N GLY A 64 10.80 15.73 -7.24
CA GLY A 64 9.49 16.37 -7.45
C GLY A 64 8.36 15.44 -7.92
N ARG A 65 8.55 14.11 -7.89
CA ARG A 65 7.55 13.12 -8.26
C ARG A 65 7.14 12.27 -7.07
N ILE A 66 5.87 11.86 -7.04
CA ILE A 66 5.38 10.85 -6.10
C ILE A 66 5.96 9.50 -6.52
N VAL A 67 6.63 8.82 -5.59
CA VAL A 67 7.30 7.53 -5.83
C VAL A 67 6.87 6.44 -4.86
N GLY A 68 5.90 6.71 -4.00
CA GLY A 68 5.41 5.72 -3.04
C GLY A 68 4.61 6.32 -1.89
N VAL A 69 4.24 5.46 -0.96
CA VAL A 69 3.44 5.79 0.23
C VAL A 69 3.87 4.93 1.42
N ARG A 70 3.61 5.37 2.64
CA ARG A 70 3.66 4.55 3.86
C ARG A 70 2.57 4.96 4.85
N ALA A 71 2.26 4.12 5.83
CA ALA A 71 1.44 4.53 6.97
C ALA A 71 2.08 5.74 7.68
N ALA A 72 1.23 6.68 8.12
CA ALA A 72 1.71 7.78 8.94
C ALA A 72 2.26 7.25 10.27
N PRO A 73 3.37 7.81 10.79
CA PRO A 73 3.86 7.45 12.12
C PRO A 73 2.77 7.74 13.17
N SER A 74 2.59 6.82 14.12
CA SER A 74 1.72 7.06 15.27
C SER A 74 2.34 8.18 16.11
N THR A 75 1.76 9.36 16.09
CA THR A 75 2.00 10.35 17.15
C THR A 75 1.31 9.82 18.40
N GLY A 76 2.09 9.29 19.33
CA GLY A 76 1.64 8.98 20.70
C GLY A 76 1.38 10.23 21.50
#